data_AF-A0A7Z8E1U6-F1
#
_entry.id   AF-A0A7Z8E1U6-F1
#
_cell.length_a   1.000
_cell.length_b   1.000
_cell.length_c   1.000
_cell.angle_alpha   90.00
_cell.angle_beta   90.00
_cell.angle_gamma   90.00
#
_symmetry.space_group_name_H-M   'P 1'
#
loop_
_entity.id
_entity.type
_entity.pdbx_description
1 polymer ?
#
loop_
_entity_poly.entity_id
_entity_poly.type
_entity_poly.pdbx_seq_one_letter_code
_entity_poly.pdbx_strand_id
1 'polypeptide(L)'
;MPKITKIEVQKNNKERFNLFLDEAFEMGIDIDTLVKFNLKKNQMIDAAEMEKIQKYEHYRLGVNMAIQYLSYKKRTEKEVSDYLKKNDINEM
;
A
#
# COMPACT_ATOMS: atom_id res chain seq x y z
N MET A 1 -7.66 10.98 -17.02
CA MET A 1 -6.63 10.02 -16.58
C MET A 1 -5.48 10.82 -16.03
N PRO A 2 -5.31 10.86 -14.70
CA PRO A 2 -4.15 11.51 -14.09
C PRO A 2 -2.83 10.86 -14.53
N LYS A 3 -1.75 11.65 -14.54
CA LYS A 3 -0.41 11.21 -14.91
C LYS A 3 0.47 11.09 -13.68
N ILE A 4 1.22 10.00 -13.55
CA ILE A 4 2.27 9.88 -12.53
C ILE A 4 3.38 10.87 -12.82
N THR A 5 3.50 11.92 -12.02
CA THR A 5 4.54 12.95 -12.18
C THR A 5 5.78 12.65 -11.33
N LYS A 6 5.61 11.92 -10.22
CA LYS A 6 6.70 11.64 -9.28
C LYS A 6 6.44 10.38 -8.47
N ILE A 7 7.51 9.64 -8.19
CA ILE A 7 7.54 8.54 -7.22
C ILE A 7 8.80 8.75 -6.38
N GLU A 8 8.65 8.91 -5.06
CA GLU A 8 9.77 9.17 -4.16
C GLU A 8 9.81 8.20 -2.99
N VAL A 9 11.00 7.73 -2.62
CA VAL A 9 11.21 6.93 -1.42
C VAL A 9 10.85 7.76 -0.18
N GLN A 10 10.13 7.17 0.78
CA GLN A 10 9.82 7.83 2.05
C GLN A 10 11.07 7.98 2.93
N LYS A 11 11.17 9.11 3.65
CA LYS A 11 12.36 9.47 4.44
C LYS A 11 12.78 8.38 5.45
N ASN A 12 11.80 7.77 6.11
CA ASN A 12 12.05 6.83 7.21
C ASN A 12 11.89 5.36 6.83
N ASN A 13 11.37 5.07 5.63
CA ASN A 13 11.11 3.70 5.18
C ASN A 13 11.46 3.56 3.70
N LYS A 14 12.53 2.81 3.42
CA LYS A 14 13.03 2.58 2.05
C LYS A 14 12.14 1.67 1.20
N GLU A 15 11.22 0.95 1.84
CA GLU A 15 10.27 0.04 1.20
C GLU A 15 8.92 0.72 0.93
N ARG A 16 8.75 1.99 1.30
CA ARG A 16 7.57 2.79 0.99
C ARG A 16 7.89 3.96 0.09
N PHE A 17 6.96 4.28 -0.79
CA PHE A 17 7.08 5.32 -1.81
C PHE A 17 5.87 6.25 -1.77
N ASN A 18 6.10 7.55 -1.99
CA ASN A 18 5.04 8.52 -2.20
C ASN A 18 4.74 8.60 -3.70
N LEU A 19 3.48 8.39 -4.07
CA LEU A 19 2.98 8.51 -5.43
C LEU A 19 2.37 9.90 -5.64
N PHE A 20 2.79 10.59 -6.71
CA PHE A 20 2.26 11.88 -7.11
C PHE A 20 1.59 11.79 -8.47
N LEU A 21 0.36 12.30 -8.54
CA LEU A 21 -0.44 12.40 -9.74
C LEU A 21 -0.65 13.88 -10.07
N ASP A 22 -0.33 14.27 -11.30
CA ASP A 22 -0.48 15.67 -11.76
C ASP A 22 0.12 16.68 -10.77
N GLU A 23 1.27 16.32 -10.18
CA GLU A 23 2.03 17.11 -9.18
C GLU A 23 1.40 17.18 -7.77
N ALA A 24 0.23 16.60 -7.57
CA ALA A 24 -0.38 16.43 -6.25
C ALA A 24 0.04 15.09 -5.61
N PHE A 25 0.23 15.09 -4.30
CA PHE A 25 0.39 13.85 -3.54
C PHE A 25 -0.92 13.09 -3.53
N GLU A 26 -0.88 11.83 -3.99
CA GLU A 26 -2.07 10.96 -4.03
C GLU A 26 -2.08 10.01 -2.83
N MET A 27 -1.04 9.17 -2.72
CA MET A 27 -0.98 8.14 -1.68
C MET A 27 0.45 7.62 -1.47
N GLY A 28 0.68 6.97 -0.33
CA GLY A 28 1.88 6.18 -0.10
C GLY A 28 1.66 4.72 -0.48
N ILE A 29 2.60 4.12 -1.21
CA ILE A 29 2.55 2.73 -1.67
C ILE A 29 3.73 1.90 -1.16
N ASP A 30 3.51 0.61 -0.95
CA ASP A 30 4.50 -0.41 -0.66
C ASP A 30 5.31 -0.78 -1.91
N ILE A 31 6.55 -1.27 -1.72
CA ILE A 31 7.42 -1.71 -2.82
C ILE A 31 6.76 -2.82 -3.65
N ASP A 32 6.01 -3.73 -3.02
CA ASP A 32 5.31 -4.79 -3.75
C ASP A 32 4.15 -4.24 -4.58
N THR A 33 3.49 -3.17 -4.13
CA THR A 33 2.46 -2.45 -4.91
C THR A 33 3.11 -1.79 -6.13
N LEU A 34 4.22 -1.08 -5.93
CA LEU A 34 4.98 -0.45 -7.01
C LEU A 34 5.40 -1.46 -8.09
N VAL A 35 5.95 -2.61 -7.68
CA VAL A 35 6.41 -3.66 -8.59
C VAL A 35 5.25 -4.36 -9.28
N LYS A 36 4.18 -4.72 -8.55
CA LYS A 36 3.05 -5.47 -9.11
C LYS A 36 2.34 -4.72 -10.24
N PHE A 37 2.14 -3.41 -10.08
CA PHE A 37 1.50 -2.58 -11.10
C PHE A 37 2.52 -1.91 -12.03
N ASN A 38 3.82 -2.19 -11.85
CA ASN A 38 4.90 -1.68 -12.67
C ASN A 38 4.86 -0.13 -12.80
N LEU A 39 4.53 0.55 -11.69
CA LEU A 39 4.24 1.99 -11.73
C LEU A 39 5.49 2.79 -12.09
N LYS A 40 5.37 3.68 -13.07
CA LYS A 40 6.48 4.48 -13.59
C LYS A 40 6.09 5.93 -13.80
N LYS A 41 7.07 6.82 -13.66
CA LYS A 41 6.90 8.23 -14.05
C LYS A 41 6.44 8.31 -15.51
N ASN A 42 5.52 9.24 -15.76
CA ASN A 42 4.82 9.45 -17.03
C ASN A 42 3.76 8.43 -17.43
N GLN A 43 3.49 7.41 -16.61
CA GLN A 43 2.35 6.53 -16.83
C GLN A 43 1.04 7.29 -16.57
N MET A 44 0.05 7.07 -17.43
CA MET A 44 -1.33 7.50 -17.18
C MET A 44 -2.05 6.38 -16.43
N ILE A 45 -2.81 6.76 -15.41
CA ILE A 45 -3.64 5.83 -14.64
C ILE A 45 -5.09 6.27 -14.77
N ASP A 46 -5.98 5.33 -15.06
CA ASP A 46 -7.43 5.57 -15.03
C ASP A 46 -8.04 5.25 -13.66
N ALA A 47 -9.31 5.59 -13.47
CA ALA A 47 -9.97 5.38 -12.18
C ALA A 47 -10.06 3.89 -11.81
N ALA A 48 -10.23 2.99 -12.77
CA ALA A 48 -10.37 1.56 -12.53
C ALA A 48 -9.03 0.91 -12.16
N GLU A 49 -7.94 1.35 -12.77
CA GLU A 49 -6.59 0.94 -12.42
C GLU A 49 -6.18 1.50 -11.06
N MET A 50 -6.51 2.76 -10.77
CA MET A 50 -6.27 3.36 -9.45
C MET A 50 -7.01 2.60 -8.34
N GLU A 51 -8.27 2.23 -8.55
CA GLU A 51 -9.03 1.42 -7.60
C GLU A 51 -8.35 0.08 -7.30
N LYS A 52 -7.83 -0.60 -8.33
CA LYS A 52 -7.07 -1.85 -8.17
C LYS A 52 -5.78 -1.64 -7.37
N ILE A 53 -5.07 -0.53 -7.63
CA ILE A 53 -3.84 -0.17 -6.90
C ILE A 53 -4.17 0.10 -5.43
N GLN A 54 -5.18 0.91 -5.13
CA GLN A 54 -5.61 1.22 -3.78
C GLN A 54 -6.04 -0.04 -3.02
N LYS A 55 -6.81 -0.91 -3.67
CA LYS A 55 -7.23 -2.19 -3.10
C LYS A 55 -6.03 -3.07 -2.75
N TYR A 56 -5.07 -3.19 -3.66
CA TYR A 56 -3.88 -4.00 -3.39
C TYR A 56 -2.96 -3.36 -2.33
N GLU A 57 -2.81 -2.04 -2.31
CA GLU A 57 -2.05 -1.35 -1.27
C GLU A 57 -2.65 -1.57 0.12
N HIS A 58 -3.98 -1.50 0.25
CA HIS A 58 -4.67 -1.79 1.51
C HIS A 58 -4.44 -3.23 1.97
N TYR A 59 -4.47 -4.19 1.04
CA TYR A 59 -4.08 -5.57 1.31
C TYR A 59 -2.62 -5.68 1.78
N ARG A 60 -1.67 -5.00 1.12
CA ARG A 60 -0.25 -4.99 1.50
C ARG A 60 -0.03 -4.38 2.88
N LEU A 61 -0.74 -3.30 3.20
CA LEU A 61 -0.74 -2.70 4.53
C LEU A 61 -1.15 -3.73 5.58
N GLY A 62 -2.27 -4.45 5.34
CA GLY A 62 -2.73 -5.53 6.22
C GLY A 62 -1.70 -6.65 6.42
N VAL A 63 -1.07 -7.11 5.35
CA VAL A 63 -0.01 -8.13 5.40
C VAL A 63 1.17 -7.65 6.25
N ASN A 64 1.68 -6.45 6.00
CA ASN A 64 2.81 -5.89 6.74
C ASN A 64 2.48 -5.72 8.23
N MET A 65 1.26 -5.25 8.54
CA MET A 65 0.78 -5.14 9.93
C MET A 65 0.71 -6.51 10.62
N ALA A 66 0.21 -7.54 9.93
CA ALA A 66 0.16 -8.89 10.46
C ALA A 66 1.56 -9.45 10.74
N ILE A 67 2.49 -9.28 9.79
CA ILE A 67 3.89 -9.72 9.95
C ILE A 67 4.54 -9.04 11.16
N GLN A 68 4.39 -7.72 11.29
CA GLN A 68 4.93 -6.98 12.42
C GLN A 68 4.28 -7.43 13.73
N TYR A 69 2.97 -7.69 13.75
CA TYR A 69 2.29 -8.15 14.97
C TYR A 69 2.75 -9.56 15.40
N LEU A 70 3.01 -10.44 14.43
CA LEU A 70 3.54 -11.78 14.63
C LEU A 70 5.01 -11.80 15.06
N SER A 71 5.81 -10.80 14.68
CA SER A 71 7.24 -10.77 15.01
C SER A 71 7.51 -10.58 16.50
N TYR A 72 6.55 -10.03 17.26
CA TYR A 72 6.72 -9.83 18.71
C TYR A 72 6.58 -11.11 19.53
N LYS A 73 5.61 -11.98 19.18
CA LYS A 73 5.37 -13.29 19.82
C LYS A 73 4.39 -14.13 19.01
N LYS A 74 4.29 -15.42 19.33
CA LYS A 74 3.27 -16.33 18.76
C LYS A 74 1.87 -15.77 18.99
N ARG A 75 1.05 -15.81 17.94
CA ARG A 75 -0.36 -15.41 17.94
C ARG A 75 -1.22 -16.50 17.34
N THR A 76 -2.46 -16.59 17.81
CA THR A 76 -3.52 -17.37 17.18
C THR A 76 -4.09 -16.63 15.97
N GLU A 77 -4.74 -17.34 15.06
CA GLU A 77 -5.44 -16.75 13.93
C GLU A 77 -6.47 -15.70 14.36
N LYS A 78 -7.22 -15.98 15.44
CA LYS A 78 -8.19 -15.06 16.02
C LYS A 78 -7.52 -13.76 16.49
N GLU A 79 -6.40 -13.84 17.21
CA GLU A 79 -5.68 -12.63 17.64
C GLU A 79 -5.21 -11.78 16.47
N VAL A 80 -4.79 -12.40 15.36
CA VAL A 80 -4.37 -11.68 14.15
C VAL A 80 -5.58 -11.02 13.48
N SER A 81 -6.69 -11.76 13.31
CA SER A 81 -7.93 -11.22 12.73
C SER A 81 -8.48 -10.04 13.54
N ASP A 82 -8.55 -10.19 14.86
CA ASP A 82 -9.03 -9.15 15.78
C ASP A 82 -8.11 -7.92 15.75
N TYR A 83 -6.79 -8.12 15.68
CA TYR A 83 -5.82 -7.04 15.55
C TYR A 83 -5.99 -6.29 14.21
N LEU A 84 -6.12 -7.00 13.09
CA LEU A 84 -6.30 -6.39 11.78
C LEU A 84 -7.60 -5.59 11.69
N LYS A 85 -8.73 -6.16 12.16
CA LYS A 85 -10.03 -5.48 12.21
C LYS A 85 -10.00 -4.21 13.06
N LYS A 86 -9.28 -4.24 14.20
CA LYS A 86 -9.10 -3.07 15.06
C LYS A 86 -8.33 -1.93 14.37
N ASN A 87 -7.54 -2.23 13.34
CA ASN A 87 -6.78 -1.24 12.58
C ASN A 87 -7.37 -0.98 11.20
N ASP A 88 -8.69 -1.14 11.04
CA ASP A 88 -9.42 -0.87 9.79
C ASP A 88 -8.97 -1.70 8.58
N ILE A 89 -8.33 -2.85 8.84
CA ILE A 89 -8.06 -3.87 7.83
C ILE A 89 -9.23 -4.86 7.86
N ASN A 90 -10.26 -4.53 7.09
CA ASN A 90 -11.43 -5.39 6.94
C ASN A 90 -11.24 -6.41 5.83
N GLU A 91 -11.94 -7.54 5.95
CA GLU A 91 -12.16 -8.47 4.85
C GLU A 91 -12.90 -7.69 3.73
N MET A 92 -12.29 -7.62 2.55
CA MET A 92 -12.83 -6.93 1.38
C MET A 92 -13.92 -7.73 0.68
#